data_AF-A0A507CFB0-F1
#
_entry.id   AF-A0A507CFB0-F1
#
_cell.length_a   1.000
_cell.length_b   1.000
_cell.length_c   1.000
_cell.angle_alpha   90.00
_cell.angle_beta   90.00
_cell.angle_gamma   90.00
#
_symmetry.space_group_name_H-M   'P 1'
#
loop_
_entity.id
_entity.type
_entity.pdbx_description
1 polymer ?
#
loop_
_entity_poly.entity_id
_entity_poly.type
_entity_poly.pdbx_seq_one_letter_code
_entity_poly.pdbx_strand_id
1 'polypeptide(L)'
;MEEDDAHTTQCTAMTREASAGERVASTFPGTCAAVELRDAGSKGKGLYAADKCKSGETLFAEAAYAAVVHDAYILTTCSFCFGSPAFFKCGACSYFVYCNRHCQRKDWTDHRDECSNLRRVSPRRPGTTVRLASRLLQKRIRTPESFKVLARLQTHRKKFKEEAKEQFAAISIIVTEFMT
;
A
#
# COMPACT_ATOMS: atom_id res chain seq x y z
N MET A 1 -47.31 -2.46 -43.96
CA MET A 1 -46.65 -3.77 -43.79
C MET A 1 -45.18 -3.46 -44.00
N GLU A 2 -44.56 -3.00 -42.92
CA GLU A 2 -43.17 -2.53 -42.89
C GLU A 2 -42.29 -3.76 -42.72
N GLU A 3 -41.33 -3.93 -43.63
CA GLU A 3 -40.33 -5.00 -43.57
C GLU A 3 -39.14 -4.49 -42.73
N ASP A 4 -38.89 -5.17 -41.61
CA ASP A 4 -37.79 -4.91 -40.68
C ASP A 4 -36.46 -5.40 -41.28
N ASP A 5 -35.56 -4.46 -41.60
CA ASP A 5 -34.18 -4.71 -42.00
C ASP A 5 -33.32 -5.12 -40.79
N ALA A 6 -33.03 -6.43 -40.69
CA ALA A 6 -32.12 -6.99 -39.70
C ALA A 6 -30.65 -6.67 -40.05
N HIS A 7 -30.14 -5.55 -39.53
CA HIS A 7 -28.71 -5.23 -39.55
C HIS A 7 -27.89 -6.21 -38.68
N THR A 8 -27.30 -7.20 -39.33
CA THR A 8 -26.26 -8.06 -38.73
C THR A 8 -24.96 -7.27 -38.64
N THR A 9 -24.63 -6.75 -37.47
CA THR A 9 -23.31 -6.15 -37.19
C THR A 9 -22.32 -7.26 -36.88
N GLN A 10 -21.51 -7.62 -37.87
CA GLN A 10 -20.32 -8.45 -37.70
C GLN A 10 -19.29 -7.70 -36.83
N CYS A 11 -19.11 -8.15 -35.60
CA CYS A 11 -18.01 -7.69 -34.74
C CYS A 11 -16.73 -8.40 -35.18
N THR A 12 -15.88 -7.71 -35.94
CA THR A 12 -14.55 -8.20 -36.33
C THR A 12 -13.65 -8.25 -35.08
N ALA A 13 -13.36 -9.47 -34.64
CA ALA A 13 -12.38 -9.70 -33.58
C ALA A 13 -10.98 -9.34 -34.09
N MET A 14 -10.51 -8.13 -33.78
CA MET A 14 -9.11 -7.76 -33.95
C MET A 14 -8.30 -8.50 -32.88
N THR A 15 -7.70 -9.63 -33.25
CA THR A 15 -6.69 -10.32 -32.45
C THR A 15 -5.43 -9.44 -32.41
N ARG A 16 -5.33 -8.58 -31.40
CA ARG A 16 -4.04 -7.98 -31.02
C ARG A 16 -3.23 -9.06 -30.34
N GLU A 17 -2.15 -9.49 -30.97
CA GLU A 17 -1.08 -10.24 -30.30
C GLU A 17 -0.56 -9.37 -29.15
N ALA A 18 -0.96 -9.72 -27.93
CA ALA A 18 -0.41 -9.10 -26.74
C ALA A 18 1.01 -9.63 -26.58
N SER A 19 1.99 -8.72 -26.56
CA SER A 19 3.34 -9.08 -26.11
C SER A 19 3.23 -9.73 -24.73
N ALA A 20 3.76 -10.94 -24.60
CA ALA A 20 3.70 -11.69 -23.35
C ALA A 20 4.37 -10.89 -22.24
N GLY A 21 3.59 -10.49 -21.23
CA GLY A 21 4.08 -9.76 -20.07
C GLY A 21 4.79 -10.68 -19.06
N GLU A 22 5.49 -10.08 -18.10
CA GLU A 22 6.08 -10.82 -16.98
C GLU A 22 4.97 -11.22 -16.00
N ARG A 23 4.80 -12.53 -15.74
CA ARG A 23 3.81 -13.02 -14.77
C ARG A 23 4.16 -12.56 -13.36
N VAL A 24 3.18 -12.06 -12.63
CA VAL A 24 3.33 -11.66 -11.23
C VAL A 24 2.85 -12.79 -10.33
N ALA A 25 3.72 -13.25 -9.43
CA ALA A 25 3.35 -14.22 -8.42
C ALA A 25 2.55 -13.53 -7.29
N SER A 26 1.43 -14.14 -6.86
CA SER A 26 0.78 -13.77 -5.60
C SER A 26 1.43 -14.50 -4.43
N THR A 27 1.48 -13.83 -3.28
CA THR A 27 1.91 -14.42 -2.01
C THR A 27 0.75 -15.01 -1.20
N PHE A 28 -0.49 -14.93 -1.68
CA PHE A 28 -1.68 -15.37 -0.96
C PHE A 28 -2.26 -16.68 -1.53
N PRO A 29 -2.64 -17.63 -0.65
CA PRO A 29 -3.41 -18.80 -1.07
C PRO A 29 -4.76 -18.38 -1.66
N GLY A 30 -5.15 -18.99 -2.80
CA GLY A 30 -6.49 -18.82 -3.39
C GLY A 30 -6.60 -17.80 -4.52
N THR A 31 -5.50 -17.29 -5.08
CA THR A 31 -5.54 -16.53 -6.33
C THR A 31 -5.65 -17.47 -7.53
N CYS A 32 -6.66 -17.28 -8.37
CA CYS A 32 -7.01 -18.21 -9.45
C CYS A 32 -6.60 -17.73 -10.85
N ALA A 33 -6.48 -16.41 -11.07
CA ALA A 33 -6.05 -15.84 -12.33
C ALA A 33 -4.61 -15.33 -12.24
N ALA A 34 -3.77 -15.67 -13.21
CA ALA A 34 -2.46 -15.05 -13.35
C ALA A 34 -2.65 -13.61 -13.87
N VAL A 35 -2.00 -12.66 -13.21
CA VAL A 35 -1.84 -11.29 -13.71
C VAL A 35 -0.42 -11.11 -14.22
N GLU A 36 -0.26 -10.25 -15.22
CA GLU A 36 1.04 -9.95 -15.81
C GLU A 36 1.29 -8.45 -15.95
N LEU A 37 2.56 -8.09 -15.81
CA LEU A 37 3.02 -6.73 -16.02
C LEU A 37 3.29 -6.51 -17.49
N ARG A 38 2.69 -5.46 -18.06
CA ARG A 38 2.97 -5.02 -19.43
C ARG A 38 3.28 -3.52 -19.46
N ASP A 39 3.99 -3.10 -20.50
CA ASP A 39 4.11 -1.69 -20.86
C ASP A 39 2.82 -1.24 -21.58
N ALA A 40 2.20 -0.18 -21.07
CA ALA A 40 0.96 0.40 -21.57
C ALA A 40 1.19 1.70 -22.38
N GLY A 41 2.39 1.85 -22.96
CA GLY A 41 2.80 3.01 -23.74
C GLY A 41 2.78 4.29 -22.90
N SER A 42 1.94 5.25 -23.29
CA SER A 42 1.84 6.56 -22.62
C SER A 42 1.37 6.48 -21.16
N LYS A 43 0.80 5.36 -20.72
CA LYS A 43 0.35 5.13 -19.34
C LYS A 43 1.43 4.49 -18.45
N GLY A 44 2.59 4.11 -19.00
CA GLY A 44 3.65 3.43 -18.26
C GLY A 44 3.32 1.96 -17.99
N LYS A 45 3.76 1.41 -16.86
CA LYS A 45 3.53 -0.01 -16.50
C LYS A 45 2.10 -0.24 -16.03
N GLY A 46 1.47 -1.31 -16.50
CA GLY A 46 0.14 -1.74 -16.09
C GLY A 46 0.09 -3.22 -15.72
N LEU A 47 -0.93 -3.59 -14.94
CA LEU A 47 -1.26 -4.96 -14.59
C LEU A 47 -2.42 -5.44 -15.45
N TYR A 48 -2.26 -6.60 -16.09
CA TYR A 48 -3.22 -7.17 -17.04
C TYR A 48 -3.59 -8.57 -16.63
N ALA A 49 -4.84 -8.98 -16.90
CA ALA A 49 -5.22 -10.38 -16.78
C ALA A 49 -4.51 -11.19 -17.87
N ALA A 50 -3.84 -12.28 -17.47
CA ALA A 50 -3.26 -13.24 -18.41
C ALA A 50 -4.32 -14.21 -18.97
N ASP A 51 -5.38 -14.46 -18.19
CA ASP A 51 -6.44 -15.41 -18.50
C ASP A 51 -7.85 -14.81 -18.35
N LYS A 52 -8.88 -15.53 -18.81
CA LYS A 52 -10.28 -15.14 -18.59
C LYS A 52 -10.60 -15.14 -17.09
N CYS A 53 -11.16 -14.03 -16.61
CA CYS A 53 -11.54 -13.84 -15.20
C CYS A 53 -13.07 -13.79 -15.05
N LYS A 54 -13.58 -14.26 -13.91
CA LYS A 54 -15.02 -14.18 -13.57
C LYS A 54 -15.30 -13.11 -12.52
N SER A 55 -16.54 -12.62 -12.48
CA SER A 55 -16.99 -11.73 -11.40
C SER A 55 -16.84 -12.42 -10.04
N GLY A 56 -16.28 -11.71 -9.06
CA GLY A 56 -15.99 -12.22 -7.72
C GLY A 56 -14.67 -12.98 -7.58
N GLU A 57 -13.90 -13.14 -8.66
CA GLU A 57 -12.61 -13.85 -8.61
C GLU A 57 -11.49 -12.96 -8.05
N THR A 58 -10.62 -13.54 -7.21
CA THR A 58 -9.43 -12.85 -6.69
C THR A 58 -8.30 -12.96 -7.71
N LEU A 59 -7.96 -11.84 -8.34
CA LEU A 59 -6.90 -11.74 -9.35
C LEU A 59 -5.50 -11.67 -8.73
N PHE A 60 -5.38 -10.92 -7.63
CA PHE A 60 -4.11 -10.69 -6.97
C PHE A 60 -4.37 -10.27 -5.52
N ALA A 61 -3.50 -10.73 -4.63
CA ALA A 61 -3.44 -10.25 -3.26
C ALA A 61 -1.97 -10.15 -2.83
N GLU A 62 -1.68 -9.14 -2.01
CA GLU A 62 -0.37 -8.84 -1.46
C GLU A 62 -0.51 -8.26 -0.05
N ALA A 63 0.46 -8.57 0.80
CA ALA A 63 0.51 -8.09 2.17
C ALA A 63 1.09 -6.67 2.12
N ALA A 64 0.52 -5.75 2.89
CA ALA A 64 1.00 -4.38 2.92
C ALA A 64 2.50 -4.34 3.25
N TYR A 65 3.28 -3.63 2.43
CA TYR A 65 4.71 -3.44 2.70
C TYR A 65 4.91 -2.69 4.03
N ALA A 66 4.13 -1.63 4.26
CA ALA A 66 4.02 -0.93 5.53
C ALA A 66 2.60 -0.37 5.63
N ALA A 67 2.05 -0.32 6.83
CA ALA A 67 0.72 0.23 7.06
C ALA A 67 0.66 0.88 8.46
N VAL A 68 -0.19 1.90 8.58
CA VAL A 68 -0.46 2.62 9.83
C VAL A 68 -1.95 2.96 9.90
N VAL A 69 -2.52 2.96 11.10
CA VAL A 69 -3.89 3.44 11.32
C VAL A 69 -3.91 4.96 11.22
N HIS A 70 -4.91 5.51 10.53
CA HIS A 70 -5.13 6.95 10.40
C HIS A 70 -5.35 7.61 11.77
N ASP A 71 -4.86 8.84 11.97
CA ASP A 71 -4.89 9.55 13.26
C ASP A 71 -6.28 9.57 13.90
N ALA A 72 -7.32 9.78 13.08
CA ALA A 72 -8.72 9.82 13.52
C ALA A 72 -9.21 8.53 14.21
N TYR A 73 -8.57 7.37 13.97
CA TYR A 73 -9.01 6.07 14.49
C TYR A 73 -7.96 5.39 15.37
N ILE A 74 -6.89 6.10 15.73
CA ILE A 74 -5.70 5.49 16.36
C ILE A 74 -5.97 4.89 17.75
N LEU A 75 -7.02 5.36 18.42
CA LEU A 75 -7.42 4.90 19.76
C LEU A 75 -8.53 3.85 19.74
N THR A 76 -9.09 3.52 18.57
CA THR A 76 -10.23 2.60 18.43
C THR A 76 -9.96 1.44 17.49
N THR A 77 -8.95 1.55 16.62
CA THR A 77 -8.60 0.51 15.64
C THR A 77 -7.27 -0.15 15.97
N CYS A 78 -7.25 -1.49 15.89
CA CYS A 78 -6.06 -2.28 16.16
C CYS A 78 -4.91 -1.87 15.23
N SER A 79 -3.77 -1.49 15.82
CA SER A 79 -2.60 -1.02 15.05
C SER A 79 -1.88 -2.12 14.27
N PHE A 80 -2.27 -3.39 14.46
CA PHE A 80 -1.74 -4.54 13.70
C PHE A 80 -2.69 -5.01 12.59
N CYS A 81 -3.89 -5.45 12.97
CA CYS A 81 -4.82 -6.11 12.03
C CYS A 81 -5.89 -5.16 11.46
N PHE A 82 -5.88 -3.89 11.87
CA PHE A 82 -6.85 -2.87 11.43
C PHE A 82 -8.32 -3.19 11.81
N GLY A 83 -8.55 -4.21 12.63
CA GLY A 83 -9.86 -4.52 13.20
C GLY A 83 -10.30 -3.48 14.23
N SER A 84 -11.60 -3.22 14.27
CA SER A 84 -12.25 -2.33 15.21
C SER A 84 -13.49 -3.02 15.80
N PRO A 85 -13.78 -2.85 17.10
CA PRO A 85 -13.06 -2.01 18.05
C PRO A 85 -11.83 -2.69 18.68
N ALA A 86 -10.89 -1.88 19.15
CA ALA A 86 -9.68 -2.29 19.85
C ALA A 86 -9.44 -1.40 21.07
N PHE A 87 -9.13 -2.02 22.22
CA PHE A 87 -9.03 -1.30 23.50
C PHE A 87 -7.75 -1.63 24.29
N PHE A 88 -6.98 -2.64 23.87
CA PHE A 88 -5.78 -3.05 24.58
C PHE A 88 -4.62 -2.10 24.24
N LYS A 89 -4.37 -1.11 25.10
CA LYS A 89 -3.32 -0.09 24.89
C LYS A 89 -1.91 -0.65 25.10
N CYS A 90 -0.96 -0.18 24.30
CA CYS A 90 0.46 -0.36 24.61
C CYS A 90 0.80 0.36 25.92
N GLY A 91 1.32 -0.37 26.90
CA GLY A 91 1.68 0.21 28.21
C GLY A 91 2.88 1.15 28.19
N ALA A 92 3.71 1.12 27.14
CA ALA A 92 4.91 1.95 27.06
C ALA A 92 4.63 3.32 26.43
N CYS A 93 4.06 3.36 25.22
CA CYS A 93 3.79 4.62 24.51
C CYS A 93 2.40 5.20 24.79
N SER A 94 1.45 4.39 25.27
CA SER A 94 0.05 4.77 25.48
C SER A 94 -0.59 5.44 24.25
N TYR A 95 -0.15 5.06 23.03
CA TYR A 95 -0.64 5.62 21.78
C TYR A 95 -1.41 4.62 20.94
N PHE A 96 -0.85 3.42 20.76
CA PHE A 96 -1.49 2.37 19.98
C PHE A 96 -2.40 1.49 20.82
N VAL A 97 -3.50 1.07 20.21
CA VAL A 97 -4.41 0.06 20.73
C VAL A 97 -4.36 -1.20 19.85
N TYR A 98 -4.66 -2.33 20.48
CA TYR A 98 -4.69 -3.64 19.86
C TYR A 98 -5.96 -4.39 20.25
N CYS A 99 -6.33 -5.41 19.48
CA CYS A 99 -7.38 -6.34 19.89
C CYS A 99 -6.97 -7.09 21.17
N ASN A 100 -5.69 -7.49 21.27
CA ASN A 100 -5.14 -8.29 22.36
C ASN A 100 -3.60 -8.30 22.31
N ARG A 101 -2.97 -8.98 23.28
CA ARG A 101 -1.51 -9.17 23.36
C ARG A 101 -0.90 -9.85 22.12
N HIS A 102 -1.66 -10.68 21.41
CA HIS A 102 -1.16 -11.34 20.20
C HIS A 102 -0.93 -10.34 19.07
N CYS A 103 -1.89 -9.45 18.81
CA CYS A 103 -1.73 -8.37 17.83
C CYS A 103 -0.59 -7.42 18.21
N GLN A 104 -0.44 -7.07 19.49
CA GLN A 104 0.68 -6.26 19.95
C GLN A 104 2.03 -6.92 19.67
N ARG A 105 2.17 -8.22 19.96
CA ARG A 105 3.40 -8.98 19.70
C ARG A 105 3.73 -9.05 18.21
N LYS A 106 2.72 -9.23 17.35
CA LYS A 106 2.93 -9.28 15.90
C LYS A 106 3.35 -7.93 15.31
N ASP A 107 2.80 -6.82 15.82
CA ASP A 107 3.19 -5.46 15.42
C ASP A 107 4.55 -5.05 15.98
N TRP A 108 5.07 -5.74 17.01
CA TRP A 108 6.29 -5.34 17.71
C TRP A 108 7.50 -5.12 16.81
N THR A 109 7.61 -5.89 15.73
CA THR A 109 8.68 -5.72 14.73
C THR A 109 8.70 -4.30 14.15
N ASP A 110 7.55 -3.71 13.83
CA ASP A 110 7.47 -2.34 13.31
C ASP A 110 7.23 -1.30 14.42
N HIS A 111 6.48 -1.67 15.45
CA HIS A 111 6.17 -0.81 16.58
C HIS A 111 7.36 -0.52 17.48
N ARG A 112 8.30 -1.45 17.67
CA ARG A 112 9.40 -1.30 18.65
C ARG A 112 10.14 0.03 18.50
N ASP A 113 10.58 0.33 17.28
CA ASP A 113 11.33 1.56 16.98
C ASP A 113 10.42 2.79 17.09
N GLU A 114 9.17 2.66 16.67
CA GLU A 114 8.16 3.72 16.78
C GLU A 114 7.79 4.01 18.25
N CYS A 115 7.84 2.99 19.12
CA CYS A 115 7.38 3.05 20.51
C CYS A 115 8.24 3.96 21.36
N SER A 116 9.57 3.86 21.25
CA SER A 116 10.51 4.74 21.97
C SER A 116 10.34 6.18 21.51
N ASN A 117 10.18 6.38 20.20
CA ASN A 117 10.13 7.71 19.61
C ASN A 117 8.83 8.42 19.98
N LEU A 118 7.70 7.70 19.97
CA LEU A 118 6.40 8.21 20.44
C LEU A 118 6.41 8.63 21.91
N ARG A 119 7.18 7.95 22.76
CA ARG A 119 7.36 8.36 24.16
C ARG A 119 8.16 9.65 24.26
N ARG A 120 9.24 9.77 23.49
CA ARG A 120 10.12 10.94 23.48
C ARG A 120 9.40 12.20 23.03
N VAL A 121 8.60 12.12 21.97
CA VAL A 121 7.90 13.29 21.40
C VAL A 121 6.54 13.58 22.03
N SER A 122 6.11 12.77 23.01
CA SER A 122 4.83 12.98 23.71
C SER A 122 4.81 14.35 24.40
N PRO A 123 3.71 15.13 24.30
CA PRO A 123 2.42 14.78 23.70
C PRO A 123 2.30 15.10 22.19
N ARG A 124 3.31 15.69 21.56
CA ARG A 124 3.32 16.11 20.15
C ARG A 124 3.62 14.93 19.22
N ARG A 125 2.64 14.03 19.09
CA ARG A 125 2.77 12.81 18.27
C ARG A 125 2.68 13.12 16.77
N PRO A 126 3.47 12.45 15.93
CA PRO A 126 3.47 12.68 14.49
C PRO A 126 2.18 12.21 13.82
N GLY A 127 1.77 12.92 12.77
CA GLY A 127 0.62 12.55 11.95
C GLY A 127 0.85 11.29 11.10
N THR A 128 -0.23 10.81 10.49
CA THR A 128 -0.30 9.57 9.70
C THR A 128 0.83 9.43 8.67
N THR A 129 1.09 10.47 7.87
CA THR A 129 2.11 10.44 6.81
C THR A 129 3.52 10.26 7.38
N VAL A 130 3.85 10.94 8.48
CA VAL A 130 5.16 10.84 9.13
C VAL A 130 5.34 9.42 9.69
N ARG A 131 4.32 8.87 10.36
CA ARG A 131 4.36 7.49 10.90
C ARG A 131 4.55 6.46 9.80
N LEU A 132 3.83 6.59 8.67
CA LEU A 132 3.98 5.70 7.52
C LEU A 132 5.39 5.81 6.92
N ALA A 133 5.89 7.03 6.70
CA ALA A 133 7.23 7.26 6.17
C ALA A 133 8.31 6.67 7.10
N SER A 134 8.15 6.81 8.42
CA SER A 134 9.05 6.21 9.39
C SER A 134 9.05 4.68 9.34
N ARG A 135 7.88 4.02 9.24
CA ARG A 135 7.83 2.55 9.05
C ARG A 135 8.48 2.11 7.74
N LEU A 136 8.31 2.87 6.65
CA LEU A 136 8.96 2.61 5.37
C LEU A 136 10.49 2.70 5.47
N LEU A 137 11.01 3.75 6.13
CA LEU A 137 12.45 3.95 6.31
C LEU A 137 13.05 2.94 7.29
N GLN A 138 12.39 2.63 8.39
CA GLN A 138 12.85 1.57 9.30
C GLN A 138 12.89 0.21 8.60
N LYS A 139 11.87 -0.13 7.80
CA LYS A 139 11.88 -1.36 7.01
C LYS A 139 12.98 -1.34 5.94
N ARG A 140 13.29 -0.19 5.34
CA ARG A 140 14.46 -0.03 4.45
C ARG A 140 15.78 -0.31 5.17
N ILE A 141 15.94 0.16 6.41
CA ILE A 141 17.16 -0.08 7.21
C ILE A 141 17.26 -1.56 7.57
N ARG A 142 16.16 -2.17 8.03
CA ARG A 142 16.12 -3.57 8.48
C ARG A 142 16.24 -4.58 7.33
N THR A 143 15.64 -4.30 6.18
CA THR A 143 15.63 -5.17 4.99
C THR A 143 15.89 -4.37 3.71
N PRO A 144 17.12 -3.93 3.43
CA PRO A 144 17.44 -3.06 2.29
C PRO A 144 17.02 -3.63 0.92
N GLU A 145 17.16 -4.94 0.76
CA GLU A 145 16.81 -5.65 -0.47
C GLU A 145 15.32 -5.55 -0.80
N SER A 146 14.43 -5.59 0.21
CA SER A 146 12.98 -5.46 -0.02
C SER A 146 12.58 -4.07 -0.51
N PHE A 147 13.40 -3.05 -0.27
CA PHE A 147 13.11 -1.67 -0.66
C PHE A 147 13.26 -1.44 -2.18
N LYS A 148 13.97 -2.32 -2.89
CA LYS A 148 14.16 -2.22 -4.35
C LYS A 148 12.83 -2.15 -5.11
N VAL A 149 11.77 -2.76 -4.58
CA VAL A 149 10.42 -2.69 -5.15
C VAL A 149 9.84 -1.28 -5.03
N LEU A 150 9.94 -0.66 -3.86
CA LEU A 150 9.45 0.71 -3.62
C LEU A 150 10.23 1.75 -4.42
N ALA A 151 11.53 1.55 -4.62
CA ALA A 151 12.37 2.44 -5.42
C ALA A 151 11.92 2.54 -6.90
N ARG A 152 11.10 1.58 -7.37
CA ARG A 152 10.55 1.54 -8.73
C ARG A 152 9.18 2.22 -8.84
N LEU A 153 8.60 2.69 -7.73
CA LEU A 153 7.31 3.38 -7.75
C LEU A 153 7.41 4.73 -8.48
N GLN A 154 6.36 5.08 -9.19
CA GLN A 154 6.27 6.33 -9.92
C GLN A 154 6.13 7.50 -8.93
N THR A 155 7.08 8.45 -8.98
CA THR A 155 7.10 9.58 -8.03
C THR A 155 6.47 10.84 -8.57
N HIS A 156 6.33 10.97 -9.90
CA HIS A 156 5.90 12.19 -10.59
C HIS A 156 6.61 13.48 -10.11
N ARG A 157 7.82 13.36 -9.53
CA ARG A 157 8.51 14.48 -8.87
C ARG A 157 8.64 15.73 -9.74
N LYS A 158 8.85 15.55 -11.04
CA LYS A 158 9.00 16.63 -12.03
C LYS A 158 7.71 17.42 -12.31
N LYS A 159 6.54 16.88 -11.94
CA LYS A 159 5.22 17.52 -12.15
C LYS A 159 4.76 18.36 -10.97
N PHE A 160 5.39 18.24 -9.80
CA PHE A 160 5.04 19.05 -8.65
C PHE A 160 5.55 20.49 -8.79
N LYS A 161 4.72 21.44 -8.36
CA LYS A 161 5.12 22.83 -8.14
C LYS A 161 6.09 22.92 -6.95
N GLU A 162 6.81 24.03 -6.83
CA GLU A 162 7.80 24.21 -5.75
C GLU A 162 7.16 24.17 -4.36
N GLU A 163 5.98 24.76 -4.17
CA GLU A 163 5.30 24.78 -2.87
C GLU A 163 5.00 23.35 -2.37
N ALA A 164 4.63 22.44 -3.27
CA ALA A 164 4.43 21.03 -2.92
C ALA A 164 5.75 20.32 -2.59
N LYS A 165 6.86 20.70 -3.24
CA LYS A 165 8.18 20.14 -2.93
C LYS A 165 8.69 20.60 -1.56
N GLU A 166 8.42 21.84 -1.18
CA GLU A 166 8.73 22.36 0.15
C GLU A 166 7.98 21.59 1.25
N GLN A 167 6.71 21.25 1.02
CA GLN A 167 5.95 20.40 1.95
C GLN A 167 6.59 19.01 2.12
N PHE A 168 7.05 18.38 1.04
CA PHE A 168 7.76 17.10 1.14
C PHE A 168 9.10 17.23 1.88
N ALA A 169 9.82 18.34 1.72
CA ALA A 169 11.04 18.62 2.46
C ALA A 169 10.77 18.85 3.95
N ALA A 170 9.69 19.57 4.30
CA ALA A 170 9.28 19.72 5.69
C ALA A 170 8.92 18.37 6.32
N ILE A 171 8.18 17.52 5.60
CA ILE A 171 7.86 16.15 6.07
C ILE A 171 9.14 15.33 6.27
N SER A 172 10.14 15.41 5.38
CA SER A 172 11.37 14.64 5.54
C SER A 172 12.20 15.08 6.77
N ILE A 173 12.19 16.37 7.10
CA ILE A 173 12.80 16.88 8.34
C ILE A 173 12.08 16.31 9.56
N ILE A 174 10.74 16.38 9.59
CA ILE A 174 9.94 15.88 10.72
C ILE A 174 10.12 14.36 10.89
N VAL A 175 10.16 13.61 9.79
CA VAL A 175 10.44 12.16 9.82
C VAL A 175 11.81 11.87 10.40
N THR A 176 12.83 12.65 10.02
CA THR A 176 14.19 12.49 10.54
C THR A 176 14.23 12.78 12.04
N GLU A 177 13.66 13.89 12.47
CA GLU A 177 13.58 14.27 13.90
C GLU A 177 12.79 13.25 14.73
N PHE A 178 11.73 12.68 14.16
CA PHE A 178 10.97 11.62 14.81
C PHE A 178 11.76 10.30 14.90
N MET A 179 12.70 10.03 13.99
CA MET A 179 13.46 8.77 13.96
C MET A 179 14.75 8.78 14.79
N THR A 180 15.35 9.95 15.02
CA THR A 180 16.56 10.16 15.86
C THR A 180 16.24 10.31 17.34
#